data_AF-A0A3N4IYW3-F1
#
_entry.id   AF-A0A3N4IYW3-F1
#
_cell.length_a   1.000
_cell.length_b   1.000
_cell.length_c   1.000
_cell.angle_alpha   90.00
_cell.angle_beta   90.00
_cell.angle_gamma   90.00
#
_symmetry.space_group_name_H-M   'P 1'
#
loop_
_entity.id
_entity.type
_entity.pdbx_description
1 polymer ?
#
loop_
_entity_poly.entity_id
_entity_poly.type
_entity_poly.pdbx_seq_one_letter_code
_entity_poly.pdbx_strand_id
1 'polypeptide(L)'
;MEVLLWVSLAQRPLSVSELCDALGVEIGSTDLNAKNIPPIQTLLGSCLGLVTVDKETSRVRLIHSTLLEYLQAHTSLFGNGHAKIAEVCLTYLNFSAVRALPRSVETAPVNMPFLIYASYHWGYHAGKQMTESVKMRALSILQDYEKHASASLLYFSKEHGIREVVEEGSPLWECLRVYRWRNIYGTRG
;
A
#
# COMPACT_ATOMS: atom_id res chain seq x y z
N MET A 1 7.88 -0.43 16.42
CA MET A 1 8.55 0.24 15.27
C MET A 1 7.66 0.25 14.03
N GLU A 2 7.09 -0.89 13.62
CA GLU A 2 6.22 -0.99 12.43
C GLU A 2 5.08 0.05 12.39
N VAL A 3 4.38 0.28 13.51
CA VAL A 3 3.32 1.31 13.55
C VAL A 3 3.84 2.71 13.24
N LEU A 4 4.97 3.11 13.84
CA LEU A 4 5.58 4.43 13.59
C LEU A 4 6.05 4.56 12.14
N LEU A 5 6.57 3.48 11.56
CA LEU A 5 6.94 3.40 10.15
C LEU A 5 5.72 3.70 9.26
N TRP A 6 4.60 3.00 9.48
CA TRP A 6 3.38 3.20 8.71
C TRP A 6 2.79 4.59 8.90
N VAL A 7 2.71 5.08 10.14
CA VAL A 7 2.12 6.40 10.42
C VAL A 7 3.00 7.53 9.83
N SER A 8 4.31 7.34 9.75
CA SER A 8 5.24 8.38 9.27
C SER A 8 5.42 8.37 7.76
N LEU A 9 5.54 7.18 7.15
CA LEU A 9 5.89 7.03 5.75
C LEU A 9 4.67 6.87 4.83
N ALA A 10 3.48 6.57 5.37
CA ALA A 10 2.28 6.42 4.55
C ALA A 10 1.93 7.73 3.82
N GLN A 11 1.48 7.60 2.57
CA GLN A 11 1.03 8.73 1.73
C GLN A 11 -0.19 9.45 2.29
N ARG A 12 -1.00 8.74 3.07
CA ARG A 12 -2.12 9.30 3.82
C ARG A 12 -2.26 8.59 5.15
N PRO A 13 -2.88 9.22 6.17
CA PRO A 13 -3.21 8.52 7.40
C PRO A 13 -4.12 7.32 7.11
N LEU A 14 -3.78 6.19 7.71
CA LEU A 14 -4.52 4.93 7.60
C LEU A 14 -5.63 4.89 8.64
N SER A 15 -6.75 4.25 8.32
CA SER A 15 -7.70 3.83 9.36
C SER A 15 -7.06 2.74 10.24
N VAL A 16 -7.66 2.51 11.41
CA VAL A 16 -7.23 1.40 12.27
C VAL A 16 -7.31 0.06 11.53
N SER A 17 -8.40 -0.20 10.81
CA SER A 17 -8.61 -1.47 10.12
C SER A 17 -7.63 -1.66 8.97
N GLU A 18 -7.35 -0.60 8.21
CA GLU A 18 -6.31 -0.61 7.17
C GLU A 18 -4.94 -0.94 7.74
N LEU A 19 -4.58 -0.32 8.87
CA LEU A 19 -3.29 -0.56 9.51
C LEU A 19 -3.18 -1.96 10.10
N CYS A 20 -4.25 -2.48 10.71
CA CYS A 20 -4.26 -3.85 11.23
C CYS A 20 -4.07 -4.87 10.12
N ASP A 21 -4.78 -4.71 8.99
CA ASP A 21 -4.60 -5.56 7.82
C ASP A 21 -3.17 -5.49 7.30
N ALA A 22 -2.63 -4.27 7.12
CA ALA A 22 -1.27 -4.07 6.63
C ALA A 22 -0.22 -4.75 7.52
N LEU A 23 -0.37 -4.64 8.84
CA LEU A 23 0.53 -5.28 9.81
C LEU A 23 0.34 -6.81 9.90
N GLY A 24 -0.84 -7.32 9.54
CA GLY A 24 -1.12 -8.75 9.47
C GLY A 24 -0.60 -9.45 8.22
N VAL A 25 -0.14 -8.69 7.21
CA VAL A 25 0.43 -9.26 5.98
C VAL A 25 1.78 -9.90 6.25
N GLU A 26 1.85 -11.20 6.01
CA GLU A 26 3.11 -11.92 5.93
C GLU A 26 3.65 -11.86 4.50
N ILE A 27 4.80 -11.22 4.29
CA ILE A 27 5.35 -10.99 2.96
C ILE A 27 5.60 -12.34 2.25
N GLY A 28 5.00 -12.49 1.06
CA GLY A 28 5.09 -13.72 0.28
C GLY A 28 3.97 -14.73 0.51
N SER A 29 3.10 -14.50 1.48
CA SER A 29 1.86 -15.27 1.62
C SER A 29 0.88 -14.97 0.48
N THR A 30 -0.03 -15.91 0.23
CA THR A 30 -1.12 -15.78 -0.75
C THR A 30 -2.44 -15.37 -0.12
N ASP A 31 -2.53 -15.30 1.20
CA ASP A 31 -3.77 -15.02 1.93
C ASP A 31 -3.47 -14.34 3.27
N LEU A 32 -4.44 -13.54 3.74
CA LEU A 32 -4.35 -12.91 5.05
C LEU A 32 -4.68 -13.92 6.15
N ASN A 33 -3.69 -14.23 6.99
CA ASN A 33 -3.92 -15.03 8.19
C ASN A 33 -4.49 -14.13 9.29
N ALA A 34 -5.75 -14.33 9.66
CA ALA A 34 -6.41 -13.56 10.71
C ALA A 34 -5.68 -13.62 12.07
N LYS A 35 -4.89 -14.67 12.32
CA LYS A 35 -4.07 -14.78 13.54
C LYS A 35 -2.87 -13.83 13.56
N ASN A 36 -2.43 -13.35 12.40
CA ASN A 36 -1.33 -12.41 12.27
C ASN A 36 -1.79 -10.95 12.43
N ILE A 37 -3.11 -10.69 12.35
CA ILE A 37 -3.66 -9.34 12.50
C ILE A 37 -3.58 -8.93 13.97
N PRO A 38 -2.80 -7.89 14.32
CA PRO A 38 -2.66 -7.47 15.70
C PRO A 38 -3.96 -6.83 16.22
N PRO A 39 -4.37 -7.09 17.47
CA PRO A 39 -5.46 -6.36 18.09
C PRO A 39 -5.12 -4.86 18.16
N ILE A 40 -6.12 -4.00 17.94
CA ILE A 40 -5.97 -2.53 18.03
C ILE A 40 -5.32 -2.08 19.34
N GLN A 41 -5.68 -2.72 20.46
CA GLN A 41 -5.17 -2.39 21.79
C GLN A 41 -3.66 -2.65 21.88
N THR A 42 -3.19 -3.75 21.30
CA THR A 42 -1.76 -4.08 21.21
C THR A 42 -1.03 -3.06 20.35
N LEU A 43 -1.64 -2.64 19.23
CA LEU A 43 -1.08 -1.68 18.30
C LEU A 43 -0.87 -0.31 18.98
N LEU A 44 -1.90 0.22 19.64
CA LEU A 44 -1.83 1.48 20.37
C LEU A 44 -0.93 1.40 21.60
N GLY A 45 -1.00 0.30 22.36
CA GLY A 45 -0.17 0.07 23.54
C GLY A 45 1.31 -0.01 23.23
N SER A 46 1.69 -0.61 22.10
CA SER A 46 3.09 -0.74 21.66
C SER A 46 3.77 0.60 21.36
N CYS A 47 2.99 1.66 21.13
CA CYS A 47 3.48 2.96 20.73
C CYS A 47 3.71 3.92 21.90
N LEU A 48 3.49 3.49 23.15
CA LEU A 48 3.75 4.28 24.38
C LEU A 48 3.15 5.71 24.34
N GLY A 49 1.98 5.86 23.74
CA GLY A 49 1.31 7.16 23.61
C GLY A 49 1.88 8.07 22.52
N LEU A 50 2.78 7.60 21.65
CA LEU A 50 3.24 8.39 20.50
C LEU A 50 2.18 8.45 19.38
N VAL A 51 1.27 7.49 19.37
CA VAL A 51 0.24 7.31 18.34
C VAL A 51 -1.14 7.39 18.99
N THR A 52 -2.07 8.04 18.32
CA THR A 52 -3.47 8.17 18.71
C THR A 52 -4.40 7.88 17.54
N VAL A 53 -5.66 7.58 17.84
CA VAL A 53 -6.72 7.46 16.85
C VAL A 53 -7.56 8.72 16.88
N ASP A 54 -7.65 9.37 15.73
CA ASP A 54 -8.52 10.50 15.54
C ASP A 54 -9.99 10.08 15.65
N LYS A 55 -10.73 10.69 16.58
CA LYS A 55 -12.12 10.27 16.87
C LYS A 55 -13.10 10.60 15.75
N GLU A 56 -12.83 11.64 14.96
CA GLU A 56 -13.73 12.09 13.90
C GLU A 56 -13.51 11.28 12.63
N THR A 57 -12.25 11.02 12.29
CA THR A 57 -11.87 10.36 11.03
C THR A 57 -11.56 8.87 11.19
N SER A 58 -11.45 8.35 12.41
CA SER A 58 -11.01 6.98 12.73
C SER A 58 -9.65 6.63 12.15
N ARG A 59 -8.78 7.64 11.96
CA ARG A 59 -7.44 7.48 11.40
C ARG A 59 -6.36 7.51 12.46
N VAL A 60 -5.34 6.68 12.25
CA VAL A 60 -4.17 6.56 13.11
C VAL A 60 -3.20 7.70 12.77
N ARG A 61 -2.77 8.46 13.79
CA ARG A 61 -1.84 9.58 13.64
C ARG A 61 -0.88 9.68 14.82
N LEU A 62 0.23 10.38 14.64
CA LEU A 62 1.10 10.74 15.76
C LEU A 62 0.40 11.78 16.65
N ILE A 63 0.70 11.76 17.95
CA ILE A 63 0.15 12.74 18.89
C ILE A 63 0.55 14.17 18.53
N HIS A 64 1.77 14.36 18.03
CA HIS A 64 2.32 15.68 17.73
C HIS A 64 2.81 15.77 16.29
N SER A 65 2.48 16.86 15.60
CA SER A 65 2.90 17.10 14.20
C SER A 65 4.40 17.23 14.05
N THR A 66 5.10 17.85 15.02
CA THR A 66 6.58 17.96 14.96
C THR A 66 7.27 16.61 15.04
N LEU A 67 6.66 15.60 15.69
CA LEU A 67 7.18 14.23 15.68
C LEU A 67 7.03 13.62 14.29
N LEU A 68 5.93 13.89 13.60
CA LEU A 68 5.73 13.47 12.21
C LEU A 68 6.80 14.11 11.30
N GLU A 69 6.99 15.42 11.39
CA GLU A 69 8.00 16.15 10.62
C GLU A 69 9.40 15.60 10.89
N TYR A 70 9.73 15.35 12.16
CA TYR A 70 11.00 14.75 12.55
C TYR A 70 11.21 13.38 11.91
N LEU A 71 10.23 12.48 12.01
CA LEU A 71 10.33 11.13 11.45
C LEU A 71 10.36 11.13 9.92
N GLN A 72 9.65 12.06 9.27
CA GLN A 72 9.69 12.24 7.82
C GLN A 72 11.01 12.82 7.33
N ALA A 73 11.68 13.67 8.11
CA ALA A 73 13.01 14.16 7.81
C ALA A 73 14.10 13.10 8.03
N HIS A 74 13.83 12.08 8.86
CA HIS A 74 14.79 11.04 9.25
C HIS A 74 14.31 9.65 8.84
N THR A 75 13.88 9.48 7.59
CA THR A 75 13.36 8.19 7.09
C THR A 75 14.38 7.03 7.19
N SER A 76 15.68 7.34 7.28
CA SER A 76 16.75 6.36 7.52
C SER A 76 16.57 5.59 8.84
N LEU A 77 15.85 6.13 9.82
CA LEU A 77 15.47 5.44 11.06
C LEU A 77 14.63 4.17 10.79
N PHE A 78 13.96 4.11 9.63
CA PHE A 78 13.14 2.97 9.21
C PHE A 78 13.86 2.03 8.24
N GLY A 79 15.14 2.27 7.93
CA GLY A 79 15.91 1.46 6.99
C GLY A 79 15.23 1.33 5.63
N ASN A 80 14.77 0.12 5.29
CA ASN A 80 14.07 -0.17 4.04
C ASN A 80 12.55 0.09 4.12
N GLY A 81 12.14 1.17 4.81
CA GLY A 81 10.75 1.39 5.19
C GLY A 81 9.80 1.55 3.99
N HIS A 82 10.20 2.28 2.95
CA HIS A 82 9.39 2.39 1.74
C HIS A 82 9.33 1.05 0.98
N ALA A 83 10.44 0.32 0.87
CA ALA A 83 10.43 -1.00 0.25
C ALA A 83 9.53 -1.98 1.02
N LYS A 84 9.58 -1.97 2.35
CA LYS A 84 8.73 -2.78 3.23
C LYS A 84 7.24 -2.50 2.99
N ILE A 85 6.84 -1.24 2.94
CA ILE A 85 5.45 -0.86 2.64
C ILE A 85 5.06 -1.34 1.24
N ALA A 86 5.91 -1.13 0.24
CA ALA A 86 5.65 -1.58 -1.12
C ALA A 86 5.45 -3.10 -1.17
N GLU A 87 6.30 -3.89 -0.50
CA GLU A 87 6.19 -5.35 -0.43
C GLU A 87 4.91 -5.80 0.26
N VAL A 88 4.48 -5.14 1.33
CA VAL A 88 3.20 -5.42 2.00
C VAL A 88 2.03 -5.13 1.06
N CYS A 89 2.00 -3.96 0.43
CA CYS A 89 0.95 -3.63 -0.54
C CYS A 89 0.90 -4.64 -1.69
N LEU A 90 2.05 -4.95 -2.28
CA LEU A 90 2.15 -5.89 -3.40
C LEU A 90 1.80 -7.33 -3.00
N THR A 91 2.15 -7.76 -1.78
CA THR A 91 1.75 -9.07 -1.26
C THR A 91 0.23 -9.12 -1.07
N TYR A 92 -0.34 -8.10 -0.41
CA TYR A 92 -1.78 -8.00 -0.19
C TYR A 92 -2.57 -8.03 -1.50
N LEU A 93 -2.12 -7.27 -2.51
CA LEU A 93 -2.74 -7.27 -3.83
C LEU A 93 -2.65 -8.62 -4.55
N ASN A 94 -1.62 -9.42 -4.26
CA ASN A 94 -1.49 -10.76 -4.80
C ASN A 94 -2.30 -11.82 -4.05
N PHE A 95 -3.03 -11.45 -2.99
CA PHE A 95 -3.85 -12.42 -2.28
C PHE A 95 -4.89 -13.07 -3.19
N SER A 96 -5.14 -14.36 -2.97
CA SER A 96 -6.06 -15.14 -3.81
C SER A 96 -7.46 -14.51 -3.84
N ALA A 97 -7.93 -14.05 -2.68
CA ALA A 97 -9.20 -13.36 -2.53
C ALA A 97 -9.25 -12.02 -3.29
N VAL A 98 -8.13 -11.27 -3.34
CA VAL A 98 -8.05 -10.01 -4.09
C VAL A 98 -8.01 -10.26 -5.60
N ARG A 99 -7.23 -11.26 -6.04
CA ARG A 99 -7.16 -11.68 -7.44
C ARG A 99 -8.49 -12.25 -7.96
N ALA A 100 -9.31 -12.81 -7.08
CA ALA A 100 -10.64 -13.32 -7.39
C ALA A 100 -11.72 -12.23 -7.47
N LEU A 101 -11.41 -10.98 -7.09
CA LEU A 101 -12.38 -9.89 -7.17
C LEU A 101 -12.77 -9.59 -8.63
N PRO A 102 -14.03 -9.21 -8.88
CA PRO A 102 -14.48 -8.86 -10.21
C PRO A 102 -13.78 -7.59 -10.70
N ARG A 103 -13.57 -7.50 -12.02
CA ARG A 103 -13.02 -6.29 -12.66
C ARG A 103 -13.92 -5.07 -12.52
N SER A 104 -15.21 -5.23 -12.26
CA SER A 104 -16.14 -4.12 -12.07
C SER A 104 -16.21 -3.66 -10.61
N VAL A 105 -15.21 -3.98 -9.79
CA VAL A 105 -15.18 -3.52 -8.40
C VAL A 105 -14.97 -2.01 -8.36
N GLU A 106 -16.02 -1.30 -7.95
CA GLU A 106 -16.01 0.17 -7.81
C GLU A 106 -15.54 0.60 -6.42
N THR A 107 -15.84 -0.21 -5.40
CA THR A 107 -15.49 0.06 -4.01
C THR A 107 -14.84 -1.16 -3.37
N ALA A 108 -13.90 -0.94 -2.44
CA ALA A 108 -13.26 -2.06 -1.76
C ALA A 108 -14.27 -2.83 -0.88
N PRO A 109 -14.24 -4.17 -0.90
CA PRO A 109 -15.02 -4.99 0.02
C PRO A 109 -14.75 -4.62 1.47
N VAL A 110 -15.79 -4.68 2.32
CA VAL A 110 -15.69 -4.33 3.75
C VAL A 110 -14.65 -5.17 4.49
N ASN A 111 -14.46 -6.43 4.08
CA ASN A 111 -13.47 -7.35 4.65
C ASN A 111 -12.06 -7.19 4.07
N MET A 112 -11.82 -6.16 3.25
CA MET A 112 -10.52 -5.85 2.66
C MET A 112 -10.17 -4.37 2.82
N PRO A 113 -10.20 -3.81 4.05
CA PRO A 113 -10.04 -2.38 4.28
C PRO A 113 -8.75 -1.82 3.67
N PHE A 114 -7.66 -2.58 3.66
CA PHE A 114 -6.37 -2.12 3.13
C PHE A 114 -6.27 -2.07 1.59
N LEU A 115 -7.25 -2.64 0.87
CA LEU A 115 -7.18 -2.82 -0.59
C LEU A 115 -7.00 -1.51 -1.37
N ILE A 116 -7.71 -0.45 -0.97
CA ILE A 116 -7.62 0.85 -1.65
C ILE A 116 -6.22 1.43 -1.48
N TYR A 117 -5.72 1.47 -0.24
CA TYR A 117 -4.39 1.99 0.04
C TYR A 117 -3.32 1.20 -0.73
N ALA A 118 -3.39 -0.13 -0.65
CA ALA A 118 -2.46 -1.01 -1.34
C ALA A 118 -2.47 -0.75 -2.85
N SER A 119 -3.66 -0.67 -3.47
CA SER A 119 -3.84 -0.44 -4.90
C SER A 119 -3.23 0.88 -5.36
N TYR A 120 -3.34 1.94 -4.56
CA TYR A 120 -2.98 3.30 -4.99
C TYR A 120 -1.55 3.66 -4.66
N HIS A 121 -1.01 3.15 -3.56
CA HIS A 121 0.24 3.67 -3.01
C HIS A 121 1.43 2.73 -3.17
N TRP A 122 1.24 1.46 -3.55
CA TRP A 122 2.37 0.54 -3.76
C TRP A 122 3.43 1.12 -4.71
N GLY A 123 2.99 1.73 -5.82
CA GLY A 123 3.88 2.33 -6.82
C GLY A 123 4.68 3.51 -6.27
N TYR A 124 4.05 4.35 -5.43
CA TYR A 124 4.73 5.44 -4.73
C TYR A 124 5.87 4.93 -3.86
N HIS A 125 5.58 3.94 -3.02
CA HIS A 125 6.57 3.37 -2.12
C HIS A 125 7.69 2.65 -2.89
N ALA A 126 7.35 1.91 -3.95
CA ALA A 126 8.33 1.28 -4.83
C ALA A 126 9.23 2.31 -5.53
N GLY A 127 8.68 3.44 -5.98
CA GLY A 127 9.46 4.52 -6.59
C GLY A 127 10.41 5.23 -5.61
N LYS A 128 10.05 5.31 -4.33
CA LYS A 128 10.93 5.83 -3.28
C LYS A 128 12.08 4.87 -2.94
N GLN A 129 11.84 3.56 -3.02
CA GLN A 129 12.85 2.56 -2.70
C GLN A 129 12.59 1.23 -3.42
N MET A 130 13.26 1.06 -4.56
CA MET A 130 13.09 -0.13 -5.40
C MET A 130 14.14 -1.20 -5.06
N THR A 131 13.69 -2.33 -4.52
CA THR A 131 14.51 -3.53 -4.26
C THR A 131 14.16 -4.65 -5.25
N GLU A 132 14.98 -5.71 -5.34
CA GLU A 132 14.65 -6.87 -6.17
C GLU A 132 13.38 -7.60 -5.72
N SER A 133 13.13 -7.67 -4.41
CA SER A 133 11.89 -8.22 -3.85
C SER A 133 10.66 -7.43 -4.33
N VAL A 134 10.72 -6.09 -4.28
CA VAL A 134 9.65 -5.22 -4.78
C VAL A 134 9.43 -5.42 -6.28
N LYS A 135 10.51 -5.46 -7.07
CA LYS A 135 10.42 -5.69 -8.53
C LYS A 135 9.72 -7.00 -8.85
N MET A 136 10.13 -8.11 -8.23
CA MET A 136 9.55 -9.43 -8.50
C MET A 136 8.04 -9.46 -8.20
N ARG A 137 7.62 -8.85 -7.08
CA ARG A 137 6.18 -8.81 -6.71
C ARG A 137 5.37 -7.87 -7.60
N ALA A 138 5.95 -6.72 -7.97
CA ALA A 138 5.31 -5.80 -8.90
C ALA A 138 5.06 -6.47 -10.25
N LEU A 139 6.05 -7.21 -10.78
CA LEU A 139 5.90 -7.94 -12.05
C LEU A 139 4.72 -8.94 -12.01
N SER A 140 4.49 -9.63 -10.90
CA SER A 140 3.38 -10.58 -10.77
C SER A 140 2.00 -9.92 -10.94
N ILE A 141 1.83 -8.70 -10.43
CA ILE A 141 0.58 -7.94 -10.59
C ILE A 141 0.51 -7.34 -11.99
N LEU A 142 1.63 -6.80 -12.47
CA LEU A 142 1.70 -6.12 -13.75
C LEU A 142 1.40 -7.05 -14.93
N GLN A 143 1.75 -8.34 -14.82
CA GLN A 143 1.45 -9.39 -15.81
C GLN A 143 -0.03 -9.50 -16.20
N ASP A 144 -0.94 -9.29 -15.24
CA ASP A 144 -2.38 -9.33 -15.48
C ASP A 144 -3.06 -8.03 -15.02
N TYR A 145 -2.35 -6.90 -15.07
CA TYR A 145 -2.79 -5.65 -14.46
C TYR A 145 -4.17 -5.20 -14.93
N GLU A 146 -4.42 -5.25 -16.24
CA GLU A 146 -5.70 -4.84 -16.84
C GLU A 146 -6.87 -5.73 -16.41
N LYS A 147 -6.58 -6.93 -15.90
CA LYS A 147 -7.58 -7.86 -15.37
C LYS A 147 -7.68 -7.80 -13.85
N HIS A 148 -6.78 -7.08 -13.19
CA HIS A 148 -6.65 -7.02 -11.75
C HIS A 148 -7.58 -5.95 -11.16
N ALA A 149 -8.20 -6.25 -10.01
CA ALA A 149 -9.10 -5.33 -9.31
C ALA A 149 -8.48 -3.95 -9.03
N SER A 150 -7.17 -3.89 -8.82
CA SER A 150 -6.46 -2.62 -8.60
C SER A 150 -6.56 -1.65 -9.78
N ALA A 151 -6.59 -2.14 -11.02
CA ALA A 151 -6.71 -1.28 -12.20
C ALA A 151 -8.07 -0.58 -12.24
N SER A 152 -9.13 -1.31 -11.90
CA SER A 152 -10.49 -0.79 -11.84
C SER A 152 -10.68 0.20 -10.70
N LEU A 153 -10.18 -0.12 -9.51
CA LEU A 153 -10.23 0.78 -8.36
C LEU A 153 -9.52 2.11 -8.66
N LEU A 154 -8.42 2.09 -9.42
CA LEU A 154 -7.74 3.31 -9.86
C LEU A 154 -8.53 4.08 -10.92
N TYR A 155 -9.16 3.37 -11.86
CA TYR A 155 -9.99 3.98 -12.89
C TYR A 155 -11.16 4.76 -12.27
N PHE A 156 -11.93 4.14 -11.38
CA PHE A 156 -13.06 4.78 -10.72
C PHE A 156 -12.63 5.93 -9.79
N SER A 157 -11.41 5.89 -9.24
CA SER A 157 -10.87 6.98 -8.42
C SER A 157 -10.58 8.26 -9.21
N LYS A 158 -10.26 8.13 -10.50
CA LYS A 158 -10.04 9.26 -11.40
C LYS A 158 -11.33 10.03 -11.65
N GLU A 159 -12.47 9.32 -11.68
CA GLU A 159 -13.81 9.92 -11.75
C GLU A 159 -14.19 10.63 -10.45
N HIS A 160 -13.64 10.20 -9.31
CA HIS A 160 -13.89 10.76 -7.97
C HIS A 160 -12.78 11.71 -7.46
N GLY A 161 -11.84 12.14 -8.31
CA GLY A 161 -10.90 13.24 -8.02
C GLY A 161 -9.52 12.86 -7.48
N ILE A 162 -9.15 11.58 -7.40
CA ILE A 162 -7.79 11.14 -7.01
C ILE A 162 -6.91 11.05 -8.27
N ARG A 163 -6.26 12.16 -8.66
CA ARG A 163 -5.49 12.23 -9.92
C ARG A 163 -4.00 11.88 -9.79
N GLU A 164 -3.35 12.24 -8.68
CA GLU A 164 -1.89 12.14 -8.50
C GLU A 164 -1.31 10.73 -8.69
N VAL A 165 -2.12 9.68 -8.52
CA VAL A 165 -1.65 8.28 -8.53
C VAL A 165 -1.44 7.73 -9.94
N VAL A 166 -2.13 8.26 -10.96
CA VAL A 166 -2.08 7.74 -12.34
C VAL A 166 -1.63 8.81 -13.34
N GLU A 167 -1.23 9.98 -12.84
CA GLU A 167 -0.68 11.03 -13.67
C GLU A 167 0.69 10.64 -14.25
N GLU A 168 0.97 11.15 -15.45
CA GLU A 168 2.24 10.94 -16.11
C GLU A 168 3.39 11.45 -15.22
N GLY A 169 4.41 10.61 -15.02
CA GLY A 169 5.52 10.86 -14.10
C GLY A 169 5.24 10.46 -12.64
N SER A 170 4.02 10.04 -12.29
CA SER A 170 3.77 9.44 -10.97
C SER A 170 4.52 8.11 -10.83
N PRO A 171 4.92 7.70 -9.62
CA PRO A 171 5.68 6.45 -9.45
C PRO A 171 4.96 5.20 -9.96
N LEU A 172 3.62 5.16 -9.85
CA LEU A 172 2.81 4.06 -10.40
C LEU A 172 2.75 4.14 -11.93
N TRP A 173 2.58 5.34 -12.50
CA TRP A 173 2.69 5.53 -13.95
C TRP A 173 4.04 5.08 -14.49
N GLU A 174 5.13 5.40 -13.80
CA GLU A 174 6.47 4.98 -14.18
C GLU A 174 6.62 3.45 -14.17
N CYS A 175 6.10 2.79 -13.13
CA CYS A 175 6.06 1.33 -13.07
C CYS A 175 5.25 0.73 -14.24
N LEU A 176 4.08 1.30 -14.52
CA LEU A 176 3.21 0.86 -15.62
C LEU A 176 3.81 1.17 -17.00
N ARG A 177 4.49 2.31 -17.16
CA ARG A 177 5.13 2.76 -18.39
C ARG A 177 6.27 1.83 -18.78
N VAL A 178 7.17 1.52 -17.84
CA VAL A 178 8.27 0.56 -18.06
C VAL A 178 7.73 -0.81 -18.45
N TYR A 179 6.65 -1.25 -17.80
CA TYR A 179 6.02 -2.54 -18.12
C TYR A 179 5.33 -2.54 -19.49
N ARG A 180 4.48 -1.54 -19.78
CA ARG A 180 3.80 -1.40 -21.08
C ARG A 180 4.80 -1.27 -22.23
N TRP A 181 5.89 -0.53 -22.05
CA TRP A 181 6.98 -0.45 -23.02
C TRP A 181 7.59 -1.82 -23.34
N ARG A 182 7.89 -2.62 -22.30
CA ARG A 182 8.44 -3.97 -22.47
C ARG A 182 7.48 -4.94 -23.17
N ASN A 183 6.17 -4.84 -22.95
CA ASN A 183 5.21 -5.71 -23.63
C ASN A 183 4.93 -5.29 -25.08
N ILE A 184 4.84 -3.98 -25.35
CA ILE A 184 4.54 -3.46 -26.69
C ILE A 184 5.74 -3.64 -27.63
N TYR A 185 6.96 -3.50 -27.12
CA TYR A 185 8.18 -3.51 -27.95
C TYR A 185 9.14 -4.68 -27.68
N GLY A 186 8.97 -5.43 -26.59
CA GLY A 186 9.86 -6.53 -26.19
C GLY A 186 9.44 -7.93 -26.65
N THR A 187 8.38 -8.07 -27.44
CA THR A 187 7.96 -9.34 -28.07
C THR A 187 8.56 -9.57 -29.47
N ARG A 188 9.53 -8.75 -29.87
CA ARG A 188 10.40 -9.01 -31.04
C ARG A 188 11.82 -9.30 -30.56
N GLY A 189 12.06 -10.54 -30.17
CA GLY A 189 13.37 -11.10 -29.86
C GLY A 189 13.33 -12.60 -30.04
#